data_AF-A0A3A6MX39-F1
#
_entry.id   AF-A0A3A6MX39-F1
#
_cell.length_a   1.000
_cell.length_b   1.000
_cell.length_c   1.000
_cell.angle_alpha   90.00
_cell.angle_beta   90.00
_cell.angle_gamma   90.00
#
_symmetry.space_group_name_H-M   'P 1'
#
loop_
_entity.id
_entity.type
_entity.pdbx_description
1 polymer ?
#
loop_
_entity_poly.entity_id
_entity_poly.type
_entity_poly.pdbx_seq_one_letter_code
_entity_poly.pdbx_strand_id
1 'polypeptide(L)'
;MIRAGSLEFKGIVADYLFLKLMVLHGERLLDRKELSKTERQISYKALLQITELDPRFWDPYLFAETTFPWEGEMVAETNELLERAVLALPNDYRPNYFIWFNYYYFIKDPKKAAPYMEKASRMQGAPEYFKNLAARMRVYSGELQAGIVFLQQVIRETSSASERELLEKRLFSLQALELLESAVREFKKKNSRLPADINELITGGILKKIPPDPYGGEFFLMESGRVYTTSALAHAKKKTEDNVPAND
;
A
#
# COMPACT_ATOMS: atom_id res chain seq x y z
N MET A 1 -28.64 -17.27 15.55
CA MET A 1 -29.76 -18.16 15.14
C MET A 1 -29.76 -18.50 13.64
N ILE A 2 -29.42 -17.59 12.72
CA ILE A 2 -29.47 -17.89 11.26
C ILE A 2 -28.49 -19.01 10.85
N ARG A 3 -27.28 -19.05 11.42
CA ARG A 3 -26.26 -20.08 11.13
C ARG A 3 -26.70 -21.53 11.42
N ALA A 4 -27.60 -21.73 12.38
CA ALA A 4 -28.10 -23.06 12.74
C ALA A 4 -29.28 -23.51 11.85
N GLY A 5 -30.01 -22.57 11.25
CA GLY A 5 -31.15 -22.86 10.37
C GLY A 5 -30.80 -22.99 8.89
N SER A 6 -29.63 -22.50 8.46
CA SER A 6 -29.27 -22.42 7.04
C SER A 6 -28.56 -23.64 6.46
N LEU A 7 -28.11 -24.61 7.28
CA LEU A 7 -27.50 -25.90 6.88
C LEU A 7 -26.63 -25.80 5.60
N GLU A 8 -27.05 -26.42 4.49
CA GLU A 8 -26.32 -26.44 3.20
C GLU A 8 -26.56 -25.20 2.32
N PHE A 9 -27.55 -24.36 2.64
CA PHE A 9 -27.98 -23.22 1.83
C PHE A 9 -27.37 -21.88 2.26
N LYS A 10 -26.24 -21.92 2.99
CA LYS A 10 -25.60 -20.71 3.55
C LYS A 10 -25.26 -19.67 2.49
N GLY A 11 -24.79 -20.10 1.31
CA GLY A 11 -24.50 -19.21 0.18
C GLY A 11 -25.74 -18.44 -0.28
N ILE A 12 -26.83 -19.14 -0.60
CA ILE A 12 -28.09 -18.52 -1.03
C ILE A 12 -28.64 -17.54 0.03
N VAL A 13 -28.53 -17.90 1.31
CA VAL A 13 -28.93 -17.00 2.41
C VAL A 13 -28.03 -15.76 2.44
N ALA A 14 -26.72 -15.91 2.25
CA ALA A 14 -25.79 -14.79 2.15
C ALA A 14 -26.12 -13.87 0.97
N ASP A 15 -26.39 -14.43 -0.22
CA ASP A 15 -26.79 -13.70 -1.42
C ASP A 15 -28.07 -12.89 -1.19
N TYR A 16 -29.11 -13.52 -0.63
CA TYR A 16 -30.37 -12.86 -0.33
C TYR A 16 -30.21 -11.72 0.68
N LEU A 17 -29.44 -11.94 1.75
CA LEU A 17 -29.16 -10.91 2.74
C LEU A 17 -28.37 -9.74 2.14
N PHE A 18 -27.42 -10.02 1.25
CA PHE A 18 -26.65 -8.99 0.56
C PHE A 18 -27.51 -8.19 -0.41
N LEU A 19 -28.38 -8.82 -1.20
CA LEU A 19 -29.34 -8.13 -2.06
C LEU A 19 -30.25 -7.19 -1.26
N LYS A 20 -30.77 -7.66 -0.11
CA LYS A 20 -31.59 -6.83 0.77
C LYS A 20 -30.82 -5.61 1.30
N LEU A 21 -29.54 -5.79 1.62
CA LEU A 21 -28.67 -4.70 2.05
C LEU A 21 -28.44 -3.70 0.91
N MET A 22 -28.14 -4.16 -0.30
CA MET A 22 -27.94 -3.29 -1.45
C MET A 22 -29.18 -2.48 -1.81
N VAL A 23 -30.37 -3.08 -1.75
CA VAL A 23 -31.65 -2.37 -1.99
C VAL A 23 -31.83 -1.23 -0.97
N LEU A 24 -31.58 -1.50 0.31
CA LEU A 24 -31.67 -0.48 1.37
C LEU A 24 -30.72 0.71 1.11
N HIS A 25 -29.52 0.44 0.60
CA HIS A 25 -28.56 1.50 0.26
C HIS A 25 -28.94 2.23 -1.03
N GLY A 26 -29.42 1.50 -2.04
CA GLY A 26 -29.89 2.07 -3.30
C GLY A 26 -31.04 3.07 -3.11
N GLU A 27 -32.01 2.76 -2.24
CA GLU A 27 -33.10 3.68 -1.88
C GLU A 27 -32.57 5.00 -1.29
N ARG A 28 -31.54 4.95 -0.43
CA ARG A 28 -30.95 6.17 0.15
C ARG A 28 -30.11 6.98 -0.82
N LEU A 29 -29.40 6.30 -1.74
CA LEU A 29 -28.66 6.96 -2.82
C LEU A 29 -29.59 7.73 -3.76
N LEU A 30 -30.75 7.15 -4.11
CA LEU A 30 -31.77 7.83 -4.91
C LEU A 30 -32.32 9.08 -4.21
N ASP A 31 -32.48 9.01 -2.89
CA ASP A 31 -32.89 10.13 -2.04
C ASP A 31 -31.78 11.18 -1.79
N ARG A 32 -30.56 10.97 -2.29
CA ARG A 32 -29.34 11.76 -1.99
C ARG A 32 -29.10 11.96 -0.49
N LYS A 33 -29.45 10.96 0.32
CA LYS A 33 -29.25 10.98 1.77
C LYS A 33 -28.06 10.11 2.14
N GLU A 34 -27.14 10.67 2.91
CA GLU A 34 -26.12 9.85 3.57
C GLU A 34 -26.77 8.92 4.60
N LEU A 35 -26.17 7.76 4.81
CA LEU A 35 -26.56 6.86 5.88
C LEU A 35 -26.30 7.53 7.23
N SER A 36 -27.27 7.48 8.14
CA SER A 36 -27.00 7.81 9.54
C SER A 36 -26.01 6.83 10.16
N LYS A 37 -25.33 7.23 11.24
CA LYS A 37 -24.39 6.37 11.98
C LYS A 37 -25.01 5.02 12.39
N THR A 38 -26.28 5.03 12.79
CA THR A 38 -27.02 3.82 13.17
C THR A 38 -27.21 2.88 11.98
N GLU A 39 -27.57 3.42 10.82
CA GLU A 39 -27.79 2.64 9.60
C GLU A 39 -26.48 2.06 9.08
N ARG A 40 -25.36 2.78 9.19
CA ARG A 40 -24.03 2.24 8.89
C ARG A 40 -23.67 1.09 9.81
N GLN A 41 -23.91 1.21 11.12
CA GLN A 41 -23.65 0.12 12.07
C GLN A 41 -24.52 -1.12 11.81
N ILE A 42 -25.79 -0.93 11.44
CA ILE A 42 -26.68 -2.04 11.04
C ILE A 42 -26.15 -2.71 9.78
N SER A 43 -25.74 -1.92 8.79
CA SER A 43 -25.15 -2.42 7.53
C SER A 43 -23.88 -3.22 7.80
N TYR A 44 -22.99 -2.70 8.65
CA TYR A 44 -21.78 -3.40 9.07
C TYR A 44 -22.08 -4.76 9.73
N LYS A 45 -23.01 -4.80 10.70
CA LYS A 45 -23.42 -6.06 11.34
C LYS A 45 -24.03 -7.05 10.34
N ALA A 46 -24.78 -6.57 9.37
CA ALA A 46 -25.31 -7.41 8.30
C ALA A 46 -24.17 -8.00 7.45
N LEU A 47 -23.18 -7.21 7.06
CA LEU A 47 -22.01 -7.67 6.31
C LEU A 47 -21.17 -8.68 7.10
N LEU A 48 -20.99 -8.49 8.41
CA LEU A 48 -20.34 -9.50 9.25
C LEU A 48 -21.09 -10.84 9.23
N GLN A 49 -22.42 -10.80 9.25
CA GLN A 49 -23.23 -12.01 9.20
C GLN A 49 -23.19 -12.67 7.81
N ILE A 50 -23.26 -11.89 6.74
CA ILE A 50 -23.17 -12.37 5.35
C ILE A 50 -21.83 -13.07 5.15
N THR A 51 -20.72 -12.43 5.54
CA THR A 51 -19.36 -12.96 5.40
C THR A 51 -19.05 -14.11 6.37
N GLU A 52 -19.80 -14.27 7.47
CA GLU A 52 -19.73 -15.49 8.29
C GLU A 52 -20.44 -16.68 7.62
N LEU A 53 -21.54 -16.41 6.90
CA LEU A 53 -22.30 -17.44 6.18
C LEU A 53 -21.57 -17.91 4.93
N ASP A 54 -21.03 -16.98 4.14
CA ASP A 54 -20.18 -17.27 2.98
C ASP A 54 -18.91 -16.39 3.00
N PRO A 55 -17.81 -16.87 3.62
CA PRO A 55 -16.57 -16.12 3.70
C PRO A 55 -15.88 -15.88 2.34
N ARG A 56 -16.23 -16.66 1.31
CA ARG A 56 -15.61 -16.54 -0.01
C ARG A 56 -16.38 -15.59 -0.93
N PHE A 57 -17.53 -15.11 -0.48
CA PHE A 57 -18.34 -14.15 -1.22
C PHE A 57 -17.64 -12.78 -1.19
N TRP A 58 -17.06 -12.39 -2.33
CA TRP A 58 -16.24 -11.19 -2.46
C TRP A 58 -17.02 -9.88 -2.36
N ASP A 59 -18.21 -9.82 -2.97
CA ASP A 59 -18.96 -8.57 -3.17
C ASP A 59 -19.32 -7.84 -1.86
N PRO A 60 -19.70 -8.52 -0.75
CA PRO A 60 -19.88 -7.88 0.55
C PRO A 60 -18.65 -7.14 1.06
N TYR A 61 -17.45 -7.68 0.84
CA TYR A 61 -16.21 -7.03 1.25
C TYR A 61 -15.91 -5.81 0.38
N LEU A 62 -16.07 -5.94 -0.93
CA LEU A 62 -15.90 -4.82 -1.86
C LEU A 62 -16.89 -3.70 -1.58
N PHE A 63 -18.16 -4.05 -1.32
CA PHE A 63 -19.19 -3.11 -0.94
C PHE A 63 -18.81 -2.33 0.32
N ALA A 64 -18.37 -3.02 1.38
CA ALA A 64 -17.89 -2.37 2.60
C ALA A 64 -16.79 -1.34 2.30
N GLU A 65 -15.78 -1.74 1.51
CA GLU A 65 -14.64 -0.91 1.12
C GLU A 65 -15.04 0.32 0.30
N THR A 66 -15.98 0.18 -0.63
CA THR A 66 -16.39 1.29 -1.49
C THR A 66 -17.37 2.26 -0.83
N THR A 67 -18.01 1.86 0.26
CA THR A 67 -19.07 2.66 0.91
C THR A 67 -18.60 3.27 2.22
N PHE A 68 -18.07 2.47 3.15
CA PHE A 68 -17.89 2.91 4.54
C PHE A 68 -16.72 3.86 4.81
N PRO A 69 -15.52 3.69 4.22
CA PRO A 69 -14.39 4.59 4.48
C PRO A 69 -14.65 6.04 4.05
N TRP A 70 -15.46 6.22 3.01
CA TRP A 70 -15.75 7.52 2.40
C TRP A 70 -16.87 8.28 3.12
N GLU A 71 -17.85 7.58 3.69
CA GLU A 71 -19.07 8.14 4.29
C GLU A 71 -19.01 8.33 5.83
N GLY A 72 -17.81 8.38 6.42
CA GLY A 72 -17.64 8.85 7.80
C GLY A 72 -17.22 7.78 8.82
N GLU A 73 -15.91 7.52 8.83
CA GLU A 73 -15.12 7.02 9.97
C GLU A 73 -15.10 5.50 10.22
N MET A 74 -15.75 4.67 9.40
CA MET A 74 -15.79 3.22 9.62
C MET A 74 -14.63 2.44 8.98
N VAL A 75 -13.45 3.07 8.93
CA VAL A 75 -12.25 2.47 8.33
C VAL A 75 -11.78 1.25 9.13
N ALA A 76 -11.92 1.28 10.45
CA ALA A 76 -11.54 0.18 11.33
C ALA A 76 -12.44 -1.05 11.10
N GLU A 77 -13.75 -0.84 11.03
CA GLU A 77 -14.75 -1.86 10.74
C GLU A 77 -14.58 -2.44 9.34
N THR A 78 -14.26 -1.59 8.36
CA THR A 78 -13.95 -2.02 6.99
C THR A 78 -12.71 -2.91 6.97
N ASN A 79 -11.64 -2.51 7.67
CA ASN A 79 -10.44 -3.33 7.80
C ASN A 79 -10.72 -4.66 8.52
N GLU A 80 -11.59 -4.71 9.54
CA GLU A 80 -12.00 -5.98 10.18
C GLU A 80 -12.62 -6.95 9.16
N LEU A 81 -13.52 -6.46 8.30
CA LEU A 81 -14.10 -7.26 7.22
C LEU A 81 -13.03 -7.72 6.23
N LEU A 82 -12.16 -6.83 5.77
CA LEU A 82 -11.10 -7.19 4.83
C LEU A 82 -10.09 -8.18 5.42
N GLU A 83 -9.79 -8.11 6.71
CA GLU A 83 -8.95 -9.10 7.39
C GLU A 83 -9.60 -10.49 7.39
N ARG A 84 -10.92 -10.59 7.51
CA ARG A 84 -11.65 -11.86 7.29
C ARG A 84 -11.51 -12.33 5.84
N ALA A 85 -11.59 -11.42 4.87
CA ALA A 85 -11.38 -11.76 3.45
C ALA A 85 -9.96 -12.28 3.19
N VAL A 86 -8.92 -11.71 3.81
CA VAL A 86 -7.54 -12.22 3.72
C VAL A 86 -7.45 -13.70 4.12
N LEU A 87 -8.18 -14.11 5.17
CA LEU A 87 -8.19 -15.49 5.64
C LEU A 87 -9.01 -16.42 4.72
N ALA A 88 -10.14 -15.95 4.20
CA ALA A 88 -11.05 -16.75 3.37
C ALA A 88 -10.62 -16.86 1.90
N LEU A 89 -9.86 -15.88 1.40
CA LEU A 89 -9.41 -15.73 0.03
C LEU A 89 -7.86 -15.65 -0.03
N PRO A 90 -7.13 -16.70 0.39
CA PRO A 90 -5.67 -16.64 0.56
C PRO A 90 -4.88 -16.43 -0.74
N ASN A 91 -5.51 -16.57 -1.90
CA ASN A 91 -4.89 -16.36 -3.23
C ASN A 91 -5.32 -15.04 -3.88
N ASP A 92 -6.11 -14.22 -3.20
CA ASP A 92 -6.60 -12.95 -3.72
C ASP A 92 -5.79 -11.78 -3.14
N TYR A 93 -5.16 -11.00 -4.01
CA TYR A 93 -4.36 -9.85 -3.59
C TYR A 93 -5.20 -8.66 -3.11
N ARG A 94 -6.48 -8.58 -3.55
CA ARG A 94 -7.34 -7.41 -3.38
C ARG A 94 -7.59 -7.07 -1.90
N PRO A 95 -7.92 -8.02 -1.00
CA PRO A 95 -8.06 -7.73 0.42
C PRO A 95 -6.83 -7.01 1.01
N ASN A 96 -5.62 -7.55 0.79
CA ASN A 96 -4.39 -6.93 1.28
C ASN A 96 -4.17 -5.54 0.65
N TYR A 97 -4.47 -5.37 -0.64
CA TYR A 97 -4.38 -4.07 -1.30
C TYR A 97 -5.32 -3.04 -0.69
N PHE A 98 -6.59 -3.38 -0.41
CA PHE A 98 -7.53 -2.44 0.19
C PHE A 98 -7.18 -2.10 1.64
N ILE A 99 -6.70 -3.07 2.43
CA ILE A 99 -6.20 -2.75 3.78
C ILE A 99 -4.99 -1.79 3.71
N TRP A 100 -4.06 -2.01 2.77
CA TRP A 100 -2.98 -1.05 2.52
C TRP A 100 -3.53 0.33 2.18
N PHE A 101 -4.47 0.41 1.24
CA PHE A 101 -5.08 1.66 0.81
C PHE A 101 -5.72 2.39 1.99
N ASN A 102 -6.43 1.67 2.86
CA ASN A 102 -7.06 2.24 4.03
C ASN A 102 -6.07 2.81 5.05
N TYR A 103 -5.00 2.07 5.35
CA TYR A 103 -3.96 2.58 6.23
C TYR A 103 -3.22 3.78 5.64
N TYR A 104 -2.95 3.75 4.33
CA TYR A 104 -2.20 4.80 3.65
C TYR A 104 -3.03 6.07 3.44
N TYR A 105 -4.26 5.92 2.93
CA TYR A 105 -5.09 7.02 2.48
C TYR A 105 -5.95 7.60 3.59
N PHE A 106 -6.65 6.79 4.39
CA PHE A 106 -7.55 7.31 5.43
C PHE A 106 -6.84 7.48 6.78
N ILE A 107 -6.11 6.45 7.23
CA ILE A 107 -5.48 6.46 8.57
C ILE A 107 -4.18 7.28 8.58
N LYS A 108 -3.55 7.48 7.41
CA LYS A 108 -2.26 8.15 7.24
C LYS A 108 -1.12 7.48 8.04
N ASP A 109 -1.17 6.16 8.16
CA ASP A 109 -0.15 5.33 8.81
C ASP A 109 0.60 4.47 7.77
N PRO A 110 1.61 5.04 7.08
CA PRO A 110 2.36 4.32 6.06
C PRO A 110 3.14 3.12 6.63
N LYS A 111 3.45 3.14 7.92
CA LYS A 111 4.16 2.05 8.60
C LYS A 111 3.26 0.82 8.76
N LYS A 112 2.00 1.02 9.14
CA LYS A 112 1.00 -0.07 9.13
C LYS A 112 0.58 -0.47 7.73
N ALA A 113 0.58 0.46 6.77
CA ALA A 113 0.20 0.17 5.39
C ALA A 113 1.21 -0.75 4.69
N ALA A 114 2.52 -0.47 4.81
CA ALA A 114 3.56 -1.09 3.99
C ALA A 114 3.54 -2.65 3.99
N PRO A 115 3.39 -3.35 5.14
CA PRO A 115 3.31 -4.81 5.15
C PRO A 115 2.17 -5.40 4.31
N TYR A 116 1.02 -4.73 4.24
CA TYR A 116 -0.12 -5.20 3.45
C TYR A 116 0.14 -5.06 1.95
N MET A 117 0.79 -3.97 1.52
CA MET A 117 1.21 -3.81 0.13
C MET A 117 2.23 -4.87 -0.28
N GLU A 118 3.19 -5.17 0.59
CA GLU A 118 4.17 -6.23 0.34
C GLU A 118 3.49 -7.60 0.16
N LYS A 119 2.56 -7.95 1.04
CA LYS A 119 1.77 -9.18 0.90
C LYS A 119 1.05 -9.20 -0.44
N ALA A 120 0.27 -8.15 -0.75
CA ALA A 120 -0.45 -8.05 -2.02
C ALA A 120 0.47 -8.19 -3.24
N SER A 121 1.66 -7.55 -3.21
CA SER A 121 2.60 -7.54 -4.34
C SER A 121 3.22 -8.88 -4.69
N ARG A 122 3.19 -9.85 -3.77
CA ARG A 122 3.76 -11.20 -3.95
C ARG A 122 2.72 -12.23 -4.40
N MET A 123 1.45 -11.84 -4.42
CA MET A 123 0.35 -12.74 -4.74
C MET A 123 0.17 -12.88 -6.24
N GLN A 124 -0.30 -14.04 -6.67
CA GLN A 124 -0.57 -14.31 -8.08
C GLN A 124 -1.64 -13.35 -8.62
N GLY A 125 -1.42 -12.83 -9.83
CA GLY A 125 -2.35 -11.92 -10.50
C GLY A 125 -2.28 -10.47 -9.99
N ALA A 126 -1.44 -10.17 -8.99
CA ALA A 126 -1.19 -8.80 -8.58
C ALA A 126 -0.51 -8.01 -9.72
N PRO A 127 -0.89 -6.73 -9.95
CA PRO A 127 -0.25 -5.91 -10.97
C PRO A 127 1.27 -5.76 -10.72
N GLU A 128 2.09 -5.89 -11.76
CA GLU A 128 3.56 -5.90 -11.62
C GLU A 128 4.14 -4.66 -10.92
N TYR A 129 3.50 -3.51 -11.08
CA TYR A 129 3.95 -2.28 -10.42
C TYR A 129 3.84 -2.33 -8.88
N PHE A 130 3.09 -3.28 -8.31
CA PHE A 130 2.90 -3.44 -6.87
C PHE A 130 4.23 -3.68 -6.14
N LYS A 131 5.14 -4.47 -6.72
CA LYS A 131 6.46 -4.77 -6.12
C LYS A 131 7.28 -3.49 -5.94
N ASN A 132 7.28 -2.63 -6.97
CA ASN A 132 7.96 -1.33 -6.93
C ASN A 132 7.31 -0.37 -5.93
N LEU A 133 5.98 -0.36 -5.84
CA LEU A 133 5.25 0.45 -4.88
C LEU A 133 5.52 0.00 -3.44
N ALA A 134 5.50 -1.30 -3.16
CA ALA A 134 5.79 -1.88 -1.85
C ALA A 134 7.19 -1.48 -1.35
N ALA A 135 8.21 -1.64 -2.20
CA ALA A 135 9.58 -1.24 -1.86
C ALA A 135 9.70 0.26 -1.60
N ARG A 136 9.06 1.09 -2.41
CA ARG A 136 9.02 2.54 -2.21
C ARG A 136 8.37 2.91 -0.87
N MET A 137 7.29 2.23 -0.50
CA MET A 137 6.58 2.52 0.75
C MET A 137 7.42 2.25 1.99
N ARG A 138 8.23 1.20 2.00
CA ARG A 138 9.18 0.93 3.10
C ARG A 138 10.20 2.04 3.28
N VAL A 139 10.68 2.65 2.19
CA VAL A 139 11.60 3.80 2.29
C VAL A 139 10.90 4.97 2.96
N TYR A 140 9.70 5.34 2.50
CA TYR A 140 8.99 6.48 3.04
C TYR A 140 8.43 6.25 4.45
N SER A 141 8.18 5.00 4.86
CA SER A 141 7.82 4.64 6.24
C SER A 141 9.01 4.66 7.22
N GLY A 142 10.23 4.92 6.74
CA GLY A 142 11.44 4.90 7.58
C GLY A 142 11.99 3.50 7.83
N GLU A 143 11.59 2.53 7.02
CA GLU A 143 11.98 1.12 7.12
C GLU A 143 12.85 0.72 5.91
N LEU A 144 13.83 1.56 5.55
CA LEU A 144 14.70 1.39 4.39
C LEU A 144 15.32 -0.01 4.31
N GLN A 145 15.86 -0.51 5.43
CA GLN A 145 16.45 -1.85 5.50
C GLN A 145 15.44 -2.96 5.19
N ALA A 146 14.18 -2.81 5.65
CA ALA A 146 13.12 -3.77 5.33
C ALA A 146 12.80 -3.75 3.83
N GLY A 147 12.80 -2.57 3.21
CA GLY A 147 12.64 -2.41 1.75
C GLY A 147 13.75 -3.08 0.94
N ILE A 148 15.00 -2.99 1.41
CA ILE A 148 16.15 -3.68 0.80
C ILE A 148 15.97 -5.21 0.87
N VAL A 149 15.66 -5.74 2.05
CA VAL A 149 15.45 -7.18 2.26
C VAL A 149 14.28 -7.69 1.41
N PHE A 150 13.18 -6.92 1.36
CA PHE A 150 12.02 -7.23 0.53
C PHE A 150 12.40 -7.35 -0.96
N LEU A 151 13.11 -6.36 -1.52
CA LEU A 151 13.52 -6.39 -2.93
C LEU A 151 14.47 -7.53 -3.24
N GLN A 152 15.45 -7.79 -2.37
CA GLN A 152 16.37 -8.91 -2.54
C GLN A 152 15.61 -10.25 -2.61
N GLN A 153 14.55 -10.41 -1.81
CA GLN A 153 13.70 -11.59 -1.90
C GLN A 153 12.93 -11.64 -3.22
N VAL A 154 12.26 -10.56 -3.60
CA VAL A 154 11.46 -10.50 -4.84
C VAL A 154 12.34 -10.74 -6.08
N ILE A 155 13.56 -10.21 -6.12
CA ILE A 155 14.53 -10.41 -7.21
C ILE A 155 14.89 -11.89 -7.38
N ARG A 156 15.08 -12.63 -6.28
CA ARG A 156 15.37 -14.07 -6.31
C ARG A 156 14.20 -14.90 -6.85
N GLU A 157 12.98 -14.44 -6.59
CA GLU A 157 11.74 -15.13 -7.00
C GLU A 157 11.28 -14.71 -8.42
N THR A 158 11.74 -13.55 -8.91
CA THR A 158 11.39 -13.01 -10.23
C THR A 158 12.05 -13.83 -11.31
N SER A 159 11.28 -14.33 -12.27
CA SER A 159 11.79 -15.09 -13.42
C SER A 159 12.08 -14.22 -14.64
N SER A 160 11.28 -13.16 -14.85
CA SER A 160 11.41 -12.24 -15.98
C SER A 160 12.71 -11.43 -15.89
N ALA A 161 13.54 -11.47 -16.94
CA ALA A 161 14.80 -10.74 -16.96
C ALA A 161 14.61 -9.21 -16.93
N SER A 162 13.63 -8.69 -17.69
CA SER A 162 13.34 -7.26 -17.73
C SER A 162 12.78 -6.74 -16.42
N GLU A 163 11.95 -7.55 -15.75
CA GLU A 163 11.44 -7.21 -14.43
C GLU A 163 12.54 -7.24 -13.38
N ARG A 164 13.42 -8.25 -13.44
CA ARG A 164 14.57 -8.37 -12.55
C ARG A 164 15.49 -7.15 -12.67
N GLU A 165 15.79 -6.70 -13.88
CA GLU A 165 16.62 -5.51 -14.12
C GLU A 165 16.01 -4.26 -13.47
N LEU A 166 14.69 -4.07 -13.59
CA LEU A 166 13.99 -2.94 -12.96
C LEU A 166 14.07 -2.99 -11.44
N LEU A 167 13.92 -4.19 -10.85
CA LEU A 167 14.00 -4.41 -9.41
C LEU A 167 15.44 -4.26 -8.90
N GLU A 168 16.45 -4.71 -9.64
CA GLU A 168 17.86 -4.54 -9.31
C GLU A 168 18.26 -3.07 -9.34
N LYS A 169 17.80 -2.32 -10.35
CA LYS A 169 17.97 -0.87 -10.42
C LYS A 169 17.37 -0.17 -9.19
N ARG A 170 16.20 -0.63 -8.73
CA ARG A 170 15.59 -0.16 -7.47
C ARG A 170 16.46 -0.49 -6.27
N LEU A 171 16.89 -1.74 -6.15
CA LEU A 171 17.71 -2.23 -5.05
C LEU A 171 19.00 -1.41 -4.92
N PHE A 172 19.67 -1.11 -6.03
CA PHE A 172 20.87 -0.27 -6.03
C PHE A 172 20.59 1.13 -5.47
N SER A 173 19.48 1.76 -5.86
CA SER A 173 19.10 3.07 -5.33
C SER A 173 18.83 3.02 -3.82
N LEU A 174 18.19 1.95 -3.32
CA LEU A 174 18.00 1.76 -1.87
C LEU A 174 19.32 1.51 -1.12
N GLN A 175 20.23 0.73 -1.70
CA GLN A 175 21.56 0.50 -1.12
C GLN A 175 22.39 1.78 -1.09
N ALA A 176 22.25 2.66 -2.09
CA ALA A 176 22.87 3.98 -2.09
C ALA A 176 22.32 4.85 -0.95
N LEU A 177 21.00 4.86 -0.75
CA LEU A 177 20.38 5.55 0.39
C LEU A 177 20.91 5.01 1.73
N GLU A 178 20.99 3.69 1.89
CA GLU A 178 21.46 3.09 3.16
C GLU A 178 22.94 3.38 3.42
N LEU A 179 23.78 3.35 2.37
CA LEU A 179 25.18 3.76 2.47
C LEU A 179 25.29 5.20 2.98
N LEU A 180 24.49 6.11 2.42
CA LEU A 180 24.50 7.53 2.80
C LEU A 180 23.96 7.74 4.22
N GLU A 181 22.84 7.11 4.57
CA GLU A 181 22.30 7.19 5.94
C GLU A 181 23.29 6.59 6.97
N SER A 182 23.99 5.51 6.65
CA SER A 182 25.05 4.97 7.51
C SER A 182 26.23 5.94 7.64
N ALA A 183 26.65 6.58 6.56
CA ALA A 183 27.70 7.59 6.59
C ALA A 183 27.30 8.81 7.43
N VAL A 184 26.04 9.23 7.37
CA VAL A 184 25.48 10.28 8.25
C VAL A 184 25.53 9.86 9.71
N ARG A 185 25.17 8.61 10.03
CA ARG A 185 25.25 8.07 11.40
C ARG A 185 26.70 8.05 11.90
N GLU A 186 27.65 7.66 11.05
CA GLU A 186 29.08 7.67 11.37
C GLU A 186 29.62 9.09 11.59
N PHE A 187 29.28 10.02 10.70
CA PHE A 187 29.62 11.44 10.83
C PHE A 187 29.11 12.00 12.16
N LYS A 188 27.85 11.72 12.50
CA LYS A 188 27.24 12.15 13.78
C LYS A 188 27.99 11.59 14.98
N LYS A 189 28.44 10.33 14.92
CA LYS A 189 29.22 9.71 15.99
C LYS A 189 30.59 10.35 16.16
N LYS A 190 31.23 10.77 15.06
CA LYS A 190 32.58 11.38 15.06
C LYS A 190 32.57 12.86 15.44
N ASN A 191 31.56 13.60 14.99
CA ASN A 191 31.52 15.07 15.07
C ASN A 191 30.47 15.59 16.07
N SER A 192 29.70 14.71 16.71
CA SER A 192 28.61 15.04 17.64
C SER A 192 27.50 15.95 17.06
N ARG A 193 27.44 16.08 15.73
CA ARG A 193 26.40 16.80 14.98
C ARG A 193 26.12 16.12 13.66
N LEU A 194 24.95 16.39 13.08
CA LEU A 194 24.66 15.98 11.70
C LEU A 194 25.54 16.78 10.71
N PRO A 195 25.84 16.20 9.53
CA PRO A 195 26.40 16.97 8.44
C PRO A 195 25.38 18.01 7.95
N ALA A 196 25.85 19.14 7.45
CA ALA A 196 25.03 20.22 6.91
C ALA A 196 24.39 19.83 5.57
N ASP A 197 25.11 19.04 4.77
CA ASP A 197 24.65 18.50 3.51
C ASP A 197 25.36 17.16 3.19
N ILE A 198 24.98 16.54 2.06
CA ILE A 198 25.56 15.27 1.62
C ILE A 198 27.04 15.42 1.24
N ASN A 199 27.48 16.58 0.74
CA ASN A 199 28.87 16.80 0.34
C ASN A 199 29.81 16.86 1.56
N GLU A 200 29.30 17.25 2.73
CA GLU A 200 30.09 17.24 3.97
C GLU A 200 30.54 15.82 4.37
N LEU A 201 29.85 14.77 3.90
CA LEU A 201 30.30 13.39 4.08
C LEU A 201 31.62 13.11 3.34
N ILE A 202 31.88 13.81 2.23
CA ILE A 202 33.16 13.72 1.49
C ILE A 202 34.22 14.56 2.19
N THR A 203 33.94 15.84 2.45
CA THR A 203 34.94 16.75 3.03
C THR A 203 35.32 16.35 4.45
N GLY A 204 34.39 15.75 5.21
CA GLY A 204 34.63 15.14 6.52
C GLY A 204 35.39 13.80 6.50
N GLY A 205 35.69 13.29 5.30
CA GLY A 205 36.46 12.07 5.08
C GLY A 205 35.73 10.77 5.41
N ILE A 206 34.39 10.78 5.47
CA ILE A 206 33.58 9.58 5.71
C ILE A 206 33.40 8.80 4.41
N LEU A 207 33.16 9.49 3.29
CA LEU A 207 32.99 8.91 1.96
C LEU A 207 34.04 9.43 0.98
N LYS A 208 34.47 8.57 0.05
CA LYS A 208 35.35 8.98 -1.07
C LYS A 208 34.58 9.70 -2.19
N LYS A 209 33.33 9.29 -2.41
CA LYS A 209 32.41 9.84 -3.41
C LYS A 209 30.97 9.50 -3.02
N ILE A 210 30.03 10.33 -3.47
CA ILE A 210 28.59 10.01 -3.39
C ILE A 210 28.28 9.00 -4.50
N PRO A 211 27.59 7.88 -4.21
CA PRO A 211 27.10 6.98 -5.25
C PRO A 211 26.09 7.71 -6.16
N PRO A 212 26.00 7.37 -7.45
CA PRO A 212 24.95 7.94 -8.31
C PRO A 212 23.59 7.32 -7.99
N ASP A 213 22.50 8.07 -8.17
CA ASP A 213 21.16 7.48 -8.22
C ASP A 213 20.90 6.88 -9.61
N PRO A 214 20.58 5.58 -9.74
CA PRO A 214 20.28 4.95 -11.02
C PRO A 214 19.15 5.61 -11.81
N TYR A 215 18.26 6.33 -11.14
CA TYR A 215 17.16 7.06 -11.77
C TYR A 215 17.53 8.48 -12.23
N GLY A 216 18.78 8.91 -12.03
CA GLY A 216 19.28 10.23 -12.43
C GLY A 216 18.91 11.35 -11.45
N GLY A 217 18.51 11.01 -10.23
CA GLY A 217 18.25 11.99 -9.17
C GLY A 217 19.51 12.40 -8.41
N GLU A 218 19.34 13.40 -7.55
CA GLU A 218 20.34 13.88 -6.61
C GLU A 218 19.93 13.53 -5.18
N PHE A 219 20.90 13.15 -4.35
CA PHE A 219 20.66 12.84 -2.94
C PHE A 219 20.68 14.10 -2.09
N PHE A 220 19.74 14.19 -1.16
CA PHE A 220 19.65 15.30 -0.21
C PHE A 220 19.38 14.80 1.21
N LEU A 221 19.91 15.54 2.19
CA LEU A 221 19.82 15.25 3.62
C LEU A 221 18.69 16.06 4.24
N MET A 222 17.87 15.41 5.05
CA MET A 222 16.84 16.07 5.86
C MET A 222 17.37 16.35 7.27
N GLU A 223 16.74 17.31 7.98
CA GLU A 223 17.06 17.63 9.38
C GLU A 223 16.98 16.42 10.32
N SER A 224 16.16 15.43 9.96
CA SER A 224 16.05 14.16 10.69
C SER A 224 17.28 13.26 10.58
N GLY A 225 18.23 13.57 9.70
CA GLY A 225 19.36 12.71 9.35
C GLY A 225 19.03 11.64 8.29
N ARG A 226 17.81 11.66 7.75
CA ARG A 226 17.35 10.78 6.66
C ARG A 226 17.83 11.30 5.31
N VAL A 227 18.09 10.40 4.38
CA VAL A 227 18.50 10.74 3.02
C VAL A 227 17.40 10.38 2.03
N TYR A 228 17.16 11.26 1.06
CA TYR A 228 16.19 11.06 -0.01
C TYR A 228 16.82 11.38 -1.37
N THR A 229 16.14 11.00 -2.45
CA THR A 229 16.52 11.33 -3.83
C THR A 229 15.42 12.11 -4.54
N THR A 230 15.80 13.09 -5.38
CA THR A 230 14.88 13.87 -6.21
C THR A 230 14.16 13.04 -7.27
N SER A 231 14.67 11.85 -7.62
CA SER A 231 13.98 10.94 -8.55
C SER A 231 12.72 10.31 -7.97
N ALA A 232 12.49 10.44 -6.65
CA ALA A 232 11.45 9.73 -5.90
C ALA A 232 11.46 8.20 -6.16
N LEU A 233 12.64 7.65 -6.47
CA LEU A 233 12.81 6.27 -6.90
C LEU A 233 11.84 6.00 -8.07
N ALA A 234 11.86 6.79 -9.12
CA ALA A 234 11.02 6.61 -10.28
C ALA A 234 11.75 7.14 -11.49
N HIS A 235 11.54 6.51 -12.64
CA HIS A 235 11.84 7.21 -13.88
C HIS A 235 10.92 8.43 -13.93
N ALA A 236 11.48 9.62 -14.16
CA ALA A 236 10.67 10.76 -14.55
C ALA A 236 9.82 10.30 -15.75
N LYS A 237 8.49 10.49 -15.68
CA LYS A 237 7.66 10.31 -16.89
C LYS A 237 8.32 11.16 -17.96
N LYS A 238 8.75 10.56 -19.08
CA LYS A 238 8.93 11.33 -20.31
C LYS A 238 7.63 12.12 -20.45
N LYS A 239 7.70 13.46 -20.45
CA LYS A 239 6.58 14.26 -20.97
C LYS A 239 6.32 13.67 -22.35
N THR A 240 5.19 12.99 -22.51
CA THR A 240 4.63 12.74 -23.83
C THR A 240 4.23 14.12 -24.32
N GLU A 241 5.15 14.80 -25.02
CA GLU A 241 4.79 15.72 -26.08
C GLU A 241 3.97 14.89 -27.06
N ASP A 242 2.65 14.99 -26.95
CA ASP A 242 1.63 14.72 -27.98
C ASP A 242 0.28 14.60 -27.29
N ASN A 243 -0.31 15.76 -27.03
CA ASN A 243 -1.75 15.99 -27.06
C ASN A 243 -1.94 17.50 -27.05
N VAL A 244 -1.58 18.13 -28.17
CA VAL A 244 -2.23 19.37 -28.58
C VAL A 244 -3.64 18.95 -28.99
N PRO A 245 -4.71 19.32 -28.28
CA PRO A 245 -6.03 19.20 -28.85
C PRO A 245 -6.05 20.13 -30.07
N ALA A 246 -6.22 19.54 -31.25
CA ALA A 246 -6.63 20.29 -32.42
C ALA A 246 -7.93 21.00 -32.06
N ASN A 247 -7.93 22.32 -32.17
CA ASN A 247 -9.15 23.08 -32.29
C ASN A 247 -9.93 22.51 -33.48
N ASP A 248 -11.18 22.14 -33.24
CA ASP A 248 -12.34 22.40 -34.11
C ASP A 248 -13.62 22.31 -33.26
#